data_AF-A0A921SS29-F1
#
_entry.id   AF-A0A921SS29-F1
#
_cell.length_a   1.000
_cell.length_b   1.000
_cell.length_c   1.000
_cell.angle_alpha   90.00
_cell.angle_beta   90.00
_cell.angle_gamma   90.00
#
_symmetry.space_group_name_H-M   'P 1'
#
loop_
_entity.id
_entity.type
_entity.pdbx_description
1 polymer ?
#
loop_
_entity_poly.entity_id
_entity_poly.type
_entity_poly.pdbx_seq_one_letter_code
_entity_poly.pdbx_strand_id
1 'polypeptide(L)'
;MDERKELARRLRQMAVTTGDLSCLGCGYERGCSVHGCAVLRRASDLLAPAVDINKPIPLEELRAAAAERPVLVFVLCVDEDGQLVNPEWGEWEMFYGDEFVGNGTYDIAANYGRTFVAFWDEPGRDE
;
A
#
# COMPACT_ATOMS: atom_id res chain seq x y z
N MET A 1 -12.00 -11.07 11.81
CA MET A 1 -11.87 -9.86 10.97
C MET A 1 -12.63 -8.71 11.61
N ASP A 2 -11.93 -7.65 12.03
CA ASP A 2 -12.51 -6.42 12.60
C ASP A 2 -13.10 -5.59 11.43
N GLU A 3 -14.40 -5.28 11.49
CA GLU A 3 -15.14 -4.56 10.44
C GLU A 3 -14.47 -3.22 10.07
N ARG A 4 -13.89 -2.50 11.05
CA ARG A 4 -13.19 -1.23 10.77
C ARG A 4 -11.96 -1.44 9.88
N LYS A 5 -11.24 -2.56 10.05
CA LYS A 5 -10.05 -2.88 9.26
C LYS A 5 -10.41 -3.22 7.83
N GLU A 6 -11.46 -4.03 7.63
CA GLU A 6 -11.94 -4.34 6.28
C GLU A 6 -12.42 -3.06 5.57
N LEU A 7 -13.10 -2.16 6.28
CA LEU A 7 -13.48 -0.86 5.73
C LEU A 7 -12.24 -0.02 5.36
N ALA A 8 -11.25 0.07 6.24
CA ALA A 8 -10.00 0.78 5.96
C ALA A 8 -9.29 0.23 4.72
N ARG A 9 -9.21 -1.10 4.57
CA ARG A 9 -8.62 -1.78 3.42
C ARG A 9 -9.33 -1.41 2.12
N ARG A 10 -10.67 -1.47 2.12
CA ARG A 10 -11.49 -1.09 0.95
C ARG A 10 -11.29 0.37 0.58
N LEU A 11 -11.21 1.26 1.58
CA LEU A 11 -10.95 2.68 1.36
C LEU A 11 -9.58 2.92 0.71
N ARG A 12 -8.52 2.19 1.10
CA ARG A 12 -7.19 2.28 0.44
C ARG A 12 -7.21 1.79 -1.00
N GLN A 13 -7.85 0.65 -1.26
CA GLN A 13 -7.98 0.11 -2.62
C GLN A 13 -8.71 1.10 -3.54
N MET A 14 -9.80 1.70 -3.04
CA MET A 14 -10.54 2.73 -3.75
C MET A 14 -9.74 4.03 -3.87
N ALA A 15 -8.87 4.35 -2.91
CA ALA A 15 -8.01 5.51 -2.99
C ALA A 15 -7.05 5.41 -4.18
N VAL A 16 -6.38 4.27 -4.39
CA VAL A 16 -5.39 4.10 -5.48
C VAL A 16 -6.02 4.08 -6.88
N THR A 17 -7.31 3.79 -6.99
CA THR A 17 -8.00 3.63 -8.28
C THR A 17 -8.78 4.89 -8.67
N THR A 18 -8.10 5.86 -9.28
CA THR A 18 -8.77 6.97 -9.99
C THR A 18 -8.21 7.15 -11.40
N GLY A 19 -8.33 6.11 -12.21
CA GLY A 19 -8.55 6.27 -13.65
C GLY A 19 -10.04 6.50 -13.87
N ASP A 20 -10.41 7.59 -14.54
CA ASP A 20 -11.77 8.05 -14.91
C ASP A 20 -12.67 8.68 -13.82
N LEU A 21 -12.46 8.43 -12.53
CA LEU A 21 -13.19 9.16 -11.48
C LEU A 21 -12.56 10.53 -11.21
N SER A 22 -13.06 11.55 -11.92
CA SER A 22 -12.78 12.95 -11.55
C SER A 22 -13.21 13.19 -10.11
N CYS A 23 -12.31 13.73 -9.28
CA CYS A 23 -12.60 14.12 -7.90
C CYS A 23 -13.93 14.87 -7.81
N LEU A 24 -14.87 14.41 -6.96
CA LEU A 24 -16.20 15.01 -6.80
C LEU A 24 -16.20 16.38 -6.07
N GLY A 25 -15.04 17.00 -5.84
CA GLY A 25 -14.91 18.26 -5.11
C GLY A 25 -15.10 18.06 -3.60
N CYS A 26 -14.27 17.21 -2.99
CA CYS A 26 -14.39 16.86 -1.58
C CYS A 26 -13.90 17.95 -0.59
N GLY A 27 -13.35 19.08 -1.08
CA GLY A 27 -12.76 20.13 -0.24
C GLY A 27 -11.33 19.83 0.26
N TYR A 28 -10.80 18.65 -0.07
CA TYR A 28 -9.41 18.21 0.21
C TYR A 28 -8.61 18.06 -1.09
N GLU A 29 -8.89 18.88 -2.11
CA GLU A 29 -8.40 18.71 -3.48
C GLU A 29 -6.87 18.68 -3.60
N ARG A 30 -6.16 19.19 -2.58
CA ARG A 30 -4.70 19.04 -2.46
C ARG A 30 -4.35 17.56 -2.24
N GLY A 31 -4.00 16.86 -3.32
CA GLY A 31 -3.56 15.47 -3.29
C GLY A 31 -4.59 14.44 -3.78
N CYS A 32 -5.66 14.86 -4.46
CA CYS A 32 -6.64 13.96 -5.08
C CYS A 32 -6.26 13.44 -6.50
N SER A 33 -5.06 13.79 -7.01
CA SER A 33 -4.62 13.54 -8.40
C SER A 33 -4.10 12.10 -8.60
N VAL A 34 -2.91 11.90 -9.21
CA VAL A 34 -2.25 10.59 -9.37
C VAL A 34 -2.04 9.82 -8.05
N HIS A 35 -2.20 10.54 -6.93
CA HIS A 35 -2.11 10.01 -5.59
C HIS A 35 -3.38 9.27 -5.14
N GLY A 36 -4.50 9.41 -5.85
CA GLY A 36 -5.79 8.86 -5.45
C GLY A 36 -6.64 9.80 -4.60
N CYS A 37 -7.79 9.35 -4.09
CA CYS A 37 -8.67 10.20 -3.27
C CYS A 37 -8.14 10.46 -1.84
N ALA A 38 -7.88 11.73 -1.50
CA ALA A 38 -7.34 12.12 -0.19
C ALA A 38 -8.26 11.79 1.01
N VAL A 39 -9.58 11.89 0.84
CA VAL A 39 -10.55 11.58 1.90
C VAL A 39 -10.54 10.09 2.22
N LEU A 40 -10.49 9.23 1.19
CA LEU A 40 -10.49 7.79 1.38
C LEU A 40 -9.21 7.32 2.08
N ARG A 41 -8.05 7.89 1.72
CA ARG A 41 -6.78 7.64 2.43
C ARG A 41 -6.90 8.03 3.90
N ARG A 42 -7.29 9.28 4.17
CA ARG A 42 -7.37 9.77 5.56
C ARG A 42 -8.38 8.99 6.40
N ALA A 43 -9.52 8.63 5.83
CA ALA A 43 -10.52 7.81 6.49
C ALA A 43 -9.96 6.41 6.83
N SER A 44 -9.20 5.82 5.91
CA SER A 44 -8.53 4.54 6.16
C SER A 44 -7.51 4.62 7.30
N ASP A 45 -6.67 5.66 7.31
CA ASP A 45 -5.65 5.86 8.35
C ASP A 45 -6.27 6.00 9.75
N LEU A 46 -7.48 6.55 9.84
CA LEU A 46 -8.21 6.68 11.11
C LEU A 46 -8.87 5.37 11.56
N LEU A 47 -9.14 4.43 10.64
CA LEU A 47 -9.91 3.23 10.90
C LEU A 47 -9.06 2.00 11.23
N ALA A 48 -7.88 1.88 10.62
CA ALA A 48 -7.02 0.70 10.73
C ALA A 48 -5.85 0.87 11.74
N PRO A 49 -5.38 -0.25 12.33
CA PRO A 49 -4.20 -0.27 13.19
C PRO A 49 -2.90 -0.06 12.38
N ALA A 50 -1.79 0.14 13.10
CA ALA A 50 -0.45 0.11 12.52
C ALA A 50 -0.15 -1.25 11.87
N VAL A 51 0.56 -1.20 10.74
CA VAL A 51 1.05 -2.38 10.00
C VAL A 51 2.10 -3.10 10.83
N ASP A 52 2.10 -4.44 10.79
CA ASP A 52 3.21 -5.22 11.34
C ASP A 52 4.39 -5.20 10.37
N ILE A 53 5.39 -4.40 10.71
CA ILE A 53 6.59 -4.19 9.89
C ILE A 53 7.74 -5.12 10.26
N ASN A 54 7.52 -6.11 11.14
CA ASN A 54 8.60 -6.98 11.60
C ASN A 54 8.89 -8.13 10.62
N LYS A 55 7.95 -8.44 9.72
CA LYS A 55 8.08 -9.55 8.76
C LYS A 55 7.76 -9.06 7.35
N PRO A 56 8.78 -8.72 6.54
CA PRO A 56 8.56 -8.37 5.14
C PRO A 56 8.09 -9.60 4.37
N ILE A 57 7.23 -9.38 3.37
CA ILE A 57 6.70 -10.42 2.51
C ILE A 57 7.82 -10.91 1.58
N PRO A 58 8.07 -12.22 1.44
CA PRO A 58 8.94 -12.72 0.38
C PRO A 58 8.37 -12.40 -1.00
N LEU A 59 9.21 -11.99 -1.96
CA LEU A 59 8.72 -11.55 -3.29
C LEU A 59 7.96 -12.67 -4.02
N GLU A 60 8.35 -13.92 -3.85
CA GLU A 60 7.66 -15.08 -4.40
C GLU A 60 6.25 -15.25 -3.83
N GLU A 61 6.06 -14.97 -2.55
CA GLU A 61 4.75 -15.01 -1.89
C GLU A 61 3.87 -13.88 -2.40
N LEU A 62 4.45 -12.69 -2.53
CA LEU A 62 3.76 -11.52 -3.07
C LEU A 62 3.29 -11.77 -4.52
N ARG A 63 4.15 -12.37 -5.36
CA ARG A 63 3.81 -12.80 -6.73
C ARG A 63 2.69 -13.84 -6.75
N ALA A 64 2.74 -14.83 -5.86
CA ALA A 64 1.69 -15.84 -5.75
C ALA A 64 0.34 -15.21 -5.35
N ALA A 65 0.35 -14.28 -4.39
CA ALA A 65 -0.85 -13.57 -3.95
C ALA A 65 -1.45 -12.68 -5.04
N ALA A 66 -0.61 -12.11 -5.90
CA ALA A 66 -1.00 -11.23 -6.99
C ALA A 66 -1.25 -11.93 -8.33
N ALA A 67 -1.20 -13.27 -8.38
CA ALA A 67 -1.26 -14.04 -9.63
C ALA A 67 -2.55 -13.79 -10.44
N GLU A 68 -3.67 -13.54 -9.77
CA GLU A 68 -4.98 -13.34 -10.42
C GLU A 68 -5.47 -11.88 -10.38
N ARG A 69 -5.00 -11.11 -9.40
CA ARG A 69 -5.49 -9.75 -9.15
C ARG A 69 -4.45 -8.93 -8.39
N PRO A 70 -4.45 -7.60 -8.56
CA PRO A 70 -3.61 -6.72 -7.77
C PRO A 70 -3.84 -6.89 -6.27
N VAL A 71 -2.76 -6.83 -5.50
CA VAL A 71 -2.79 -6.88 -4.03
C VAL A 71 -2.30 -5.56 -3.44
N LEU A 72 -2.98 -5.09 -2.41
CA LEU A 72 -2.57 -3.91 -1.66
C LEU A 72 -1.55 -4.32 -0.61
N VAL A 73 -0.42 -3.63 -0.57
CA VAL A 73 0.66 -3.83 0.41
C VAL A 73 1.17 -2.50 0.95
N PHE A 74 1.80 -2.55 2.12
CA PHE A 74 2.49 -1.40 2.70
C PHE A 74 3.98 -1.50 2.39
N VAL A 75 4.55 -0.51 1.72
CA VAL A 75 5.93 -0.48 1.25
C VAL A 75 6.76 0.43 2.14
N LEU A 76 7.95 -0.02 2.53
CA LEU A 76 8.94 0.79 3.23
C LEU A 76 10.29 0.69 2.54
N CYS A 77 10.99 1.81 2.46
CA CYS A 77 12.36 1.86 1.97
C CYS A 77 13.30 1.13 2.94
N VAL A 78 14.33 0.52 2.39
CA VAL A 78 15.46 -0.02 3.16
C VAL A 78 16.74 0.73 2.80
N ASP A 79 17.68 0.80 3.73
CA ASP A 79 19.02 1.33 3.49
C ASP A 79 19.94 0.28 2.83
N GLU A 80 21.22 0.63 2.64
CA GLU A 80 22.21 -0.24 2.01
C GLU A 80 22.47 -1.55 2.77
N ASP A 81 22.18 -1.57 4.08
CA ASP A 81 22.32 -2.74 4.95
C ASP A 81 21.00 -3.54 5.05
N GLY A 82 19.96 -3.12 4.32
CA GLY A 82 18.63 -3.74 4.33
C GLY A 82 17.80 -3.41 5.57
N GLN A 83 18.18 -2.40 6.36
CA GLN A 83 17.39 -1.93 7.50
C GLN A 83 16.29 -0.99 7.05
N LEU A 84 15.13 -1.03 7.72
CA LEU A 84 14.01 -0.15 7.38
C LEU A 84 14.36 1.32 7.66
N VAL A 85 14.23 2.14 6.63
CA VAL A 85 14.32 3.60 6.75
C VAL A 85 12.98 4.11 7.27
N ASN A 86 13.05 4.95 8.31
CA ASN A 86 11.92 5.67 8.95
C ASN A 86 10.52 5.07 8.66
N PRO A 87 9.97 4.23 9.57
CA PRO A 87 8.67 3.59 9.40
C PRO A 87 7.50 4.54 9.12
N GLU A 88 7.63 5.83 9.44
CA GLU A 88 6.60 6.84 9.17
C GLU A 88 6.49 7.22 7.70
N TRP A 89 7.46 6.84 6.85
CA TRP A 89 7.50 7.16 5.43
C TRP A 89 6.97 6.05 4.53
N GLY A 90 6.40 4.99 5.13
CA GLY A 90 5.85 3.90 4.33
C GLY A 90 4.60 4.34 3.58
N GLU A 91 4.42 3.75 2.40
CA GLU A 91 3.33 4.09 1.50
C GLU A 91 2.50 2.84 1.15
N TRP A 92 1.22 3.05 0.83
CA TRP A 92 0.35 1.98 0.37
C TRP A 92 0.42 1.86 -1.14
N GLU A 93 0.84 0.69 -1.63
CA GLU A 93 1.02 0.44 -3.05
C GLU A 93 0.29 -0.83 -3.49
N MET A 94 -0.19 -0.82 -4.73
CA MET A 94 -0.77 -1.97 -5.39
C MET A 94 0.35 -2.71 -6.12
N PHE A 95 0.51 -3.99 -5.80
CA PHE A 95 1.44 -4.87 -6.50
C PHE A 95 0.70 -5.73 -7.52
N TYR A 96 1.15 -5.69 -8.78
CA TYR A 96 0.68 -6.57 -9.85
C TYR A 96 1.68 -6.59 -11.01
N GLY A 97 1.91 -7.77 -11.60
CA GLY A 97 2.78 -7.87 -12.79
C GLY A 97 4.22 -7.40 -12.57
N ASP A 98 4.77 -7.61 -11.38
CA ASP A 98 6.10 -7.12 -10.95
C ASP A 98 6.25 -5.60 -10.83
N GLU A 99 5.13 -4.87 -10.81
CA GLU A 99 5.09 -3.43 -10.59
C GLU A 99 4.46 -3.12 -9.24
N PHE A 100 4.99 -2.10 -8.56
CA PHE A 100 4.39 -1.47 -7.40
C PHE A 100 3.93 -0.08 -7.78
N VAL A 101 2.64 0.20 -7.55
CA VAL A 101 2.01 1.45 -7.96
C VAL A 101 1.19 2.01 -6.80
N GLY A 102 1.56 3.18 -6.32
CA GLY A 102 0.82 3.94 -5.32
C GLY A 102 1.18 5.40 -5.43
N ASN A 103 0.37 6.31 -4.90
CA ASN A 103 0.77 7.71 -4.66
C ASN A 103 1.56 8.45 -5.79
N GLY A 104 1.33 8.16 -7.08
CA GLY A 104 2.17 8.70 -8.17
C GLY A 104 3.63 8.19 -8.21
N THR A 105 4.01 7.29 -7.32
CA THR A 105 5.24 6.50 -7.35
C THR A 105 5.04 5.24 -8.18
N TYR A 106 6.13 4.80 -8.79
CA TYR A 106 6.18 3.59 -9.58
C TYR A 106 7.52 2.91 -9.30
N ASP A 107 7.44 1.69 -8.81
CA ASP A 107 8.59 0.85 -8.50
C ASP A 107 8.42 -0.54 -9.11
N ILE A 108 9.51 -1.30 -9.17
CA ILE A 108 9.52 -2.62 -9.80
C ILE A 108 10.13 -3.67 -8.90
N ALA A 109 9.68 -4.92 -9.04
CA ALA A 109 10.13 -6.07 -8.27
C ALA A 109 11.65 -6.30 -8.32
N ALA A 110 12.34 -5.79 -9.36
CA ALA A 110 13.79 -5.82 -9.40
C ALA A 110 14.42 -5.08 -8.21
N ASN A 111 13.83 -4.00 -7.75
CA ASN A 111 14.33 -3.18 -6.64
C ASN A 111 14.00 -3.78 -5.25
N TYR A 112 13.14 -4.81 -5.21
CA TYR A 112 12.68 -5.43 -3.98
C TYR A 112 13.82 -6.05 -3.16
N GLY A 113 13.83 -5.78 -1.85
CA GLY A 113 14.88 -6.19 -0.91
C GLY A 113 16.19 -5.40 -1.04
N ARG A 114 16.31 -4.50 -2.04
CA ARG A 114 17.48 -3.64 -2.24
C ARG A 114 17.22 -2.20 -1.86
N THR A 115 16.05 -1.67 -2.24
CA THR A 115 15.67 -0.28 -1.95
C THR A 115 14.37 -0.19 -1.16
N PHE A 116 13.53 -1.24 -1.20
CA PHE A 116 12.31 -1.32 -0.40
C PHE A 116 11.87 -2.77 -0.16
N VAL A 117 10.97 -2.96 0.79
CA VAL A 117 10.25 -4.21 1.06
C VAL A 117 8.77 -3.91 1.34
N ALA A 118 7.92 -4.93 1.24
CA ALA A 118 6.48 -4.82 1.43
C ALA A 118 5.98 -5.64 2.63
N PHE A 119 4.87 -5.20 3.21
CA PHE A 119 4.22 -5.79 4.38
C PHE A 119 2.73 -5.96 4.14
N TRP A 120 2.14 -6.98 4.75
CA TRP A 120 0.70 -7.21 4.69
C TRP A 120 -0.03 -6.17 5.55
N ASP A 121 -1.27 -5.85 5.13
CA ASP A 121 -2.20 -4.96 5.84
C ASP A 121 -2.54 -5.44 7.27
N GLU A 122 -2.27 -6.70 7.59
CA GLU A 122 -2.65 -7.31 8.87
C GLU A 122 -1.49 -8.02 9.56
N PRO A 123 -1.35 -7.90 10.89
CA PRO A 123 -0.60 -8.89 11.66
C PRO A 123 -1.31 -10.25 11.53
N GLY A 124 -0.58 -11.29 11.13
CA GLY A 124 -1.04 -12.68 11.21
C GLY A 124 -1.90 -13.19 10.04
N ARG A 125 -1.73 -12.69 8.81
CA ARG A 125 -2.34 -13.32 7.61
C ARG A 125 -1.90 -14.79 7.41
N ASP A 126 -0.80 -15.17 8.07
CA ASP A 126 -0.22 -16.52 8.08
C ASP A 126 -0.62 -17.36 9.31
N GLU A 127 -1.47 -16.84 10.21
CA GLU A 127 -2.01 -17.55 11.39
C GLU A 127 -3.46 -18.05 11.17
#